data_AF-A0A523D6L8-F1
#
_entry.id   AF-A0A523D6L8-F1
#
_cell.length_a   1.000
_cell.length_b   1.000
_cell.length_c   1.000
_cell.angle_alpha   90.00
_cell.angle_beta   90.00
_cell.angle_gamma   90.00
#
_symmetry.space_group_name_H-M   'P 1'
#
loop_
_entity.id
_entity.type
_entity.pdbx_description
1 polymer ?
#
loop_
_entity_poly.entity_id
_entity_poly.type
_entity_poly.pdbx_seq_one_letter_code
_entity_poly.pdbx_strand_id
1 'polypeptide(L)'
;MVKKNVKKKKTVKKAKKKRAAMAKPKRSTLEEKMAEFGRQVAALEMKARRASADTRKGIEAAIKELQTKAGQVQEKLDQMKSAGAAGWGDIALGIDSAIDELKEAYRKVASRFK
;
A
#
# COMPACT_ATOMS: atom_id res chain seq x y z
N MET A 1 -20.36 -32.48 40.23
CA MET A 1 -19.84 -31.21 39.66
C MET A 1 -19.15 -31.47 38.31
N VAL A 2 -18.96 -30.44 37.47
CA VAL A 2 -18.05 -30.39 36.28
C VAL A 2 -18.54 -30.96 34.93
N LYS A 3 -19.67 -30.52 34.37
CA LYS A 3 -19.94 -30.67 32.90
C LYS A 3 -20.43 -29.41 32.15
N LYS A 4 -20.68 -28.28 32.83
CA LYS A 4 -21.18 -27.04 32.19
C LYS A 4 -20.10 -26.07 31.69
N ASN A 5 -18.81 -26.26 32.02
CA ASN A 5 -17.74 -25.30 31.70
C ASN A 5 -17.01 -25.51 30.35
N VAL A 6 -17.25 -26.63 29.66
CA VAL A 6 -16.54 -26.93 28.39
C VAL A 6 -17.23 -26.29 27.18
N LYS A 7 -18.57 -26.21 27.18
CA LYS A 7 -19.34 -25.64 26.05
C LYS A 7 -19.19 -24.10 25.92
N LYS A 8 -19.13 -23.36 27.04
CA LYS A 8 -18.90 -21.90 27.02
C LYS A 8 -17.49 -21.52 26.54
N LYS A 9 -16.46 -22.34 26.82
CA LYS A 9 -15.09 -22.07 26.33
C LYS A 9 -14.94 -22.24 24.82
N LYS A 10 -15.69 -23.17 24.20
CA LYS A 10 -15.65 -23.39 22.73
C LYS A 10 -16.36 -22.29 21.94
N THR A 11 -17.44 -21.71 22.46
CA THR A 11 -18.18 -20.62 21.79
C THR A 11 -17.44 -19.29 21.85
N VAL A 12 -16.80 -18.97 22.98
CA VAL A 12 -16.01 -17.73 23.12
C VAL A 12 -14.73 -17.77 22.27
N LYS A 13 -14.08 -18.93 22.11
CA LYS A 13 -12.92 -19.07 21.21
C LYS A 13 -13.28 -18.89 19.73
N LYS A 14 -14.43 -19.41 19.28
CA LYS A 14 -14.92 -19.17 17.90
C LYS A 14 -15.31 -17.70 17.67
N ALA A 15 -15.87 -17.03 18.66
CA ALA A 15 -16.21 -15.61 18.58
C ALA A 15 -14.98 -14.68 18.58
N LYS A 16 -13.93 -15.01 19.37
CA LYS A 16 -12.65 -14.27 19.37
C LYS A 16 -11.89 -14.45 18.05
N LYS A 17 -11.94 -15.66 17.45
CA LYS A 17 -11.31 -15.96 16.15
C LYS A 17 -11.96 -15.21 14.98
N LYS A 18 -13.25 -14.86 15.07
CA LYS A 18 -13.94 -14.06 14.05
C LYS A 18 -13.68 -12.55 14.15
N ARG A 19 -13.44 -12.00 15.35
CA ARG A 19 -13.18 -10.55 15.53
C ARG A 19 -11.76 -10.11 15.12
N ALA A 20 -10.77 -11.01 15.17
CA ALA A 20 -9.42 -10.74 14.68
C ALA A 20 -9.28 -10.80 13.14
N ALA A 21 -10.33 -11.21 12.42
CA ALA A 21 -10.32 -11.29 10.95
C ALA A 21 -10.76 -9.98 10.26
N MET A 22 -11.41 -9.05 10.98
CA MET A 22 -11.96 -7.83 10.38
C MET A 22 -11.05 -6.60 10.47
N ALA A 23 -9.91 -6.67 11.15
CA ALA A 23 -8.87 -5.65 11.08
C ALA A 23 -7.89 -5.87 9.90
N LYS A 24 -8.08 -6.95 9.12
CA LYS A 24 -7.21 -7.31 8.00
C LYS A 24 -7.50 -6.66 6.63
N PRO A 25 -8.64 -6.00 6.33
CA PRO A 25 -8.89 -5.58 4.95
C PRO A 25 -8.10 -4.33 4.52
N LYS A 26 -7.55 -3.51 5.44
CA LYS A 26 -6.81 -2.29 5.08
C LYS A 26 -5.29 -2.46 4.92
N ARG A 27 -4.68 -3.46 5.57
CA ARG A 27 -3.22 -3.74 5.43
C ARG A 27 -2.91 -4.33 4.06
N SER A 28 -3.66 -5.37 3.68
CA SER A 28 -3.42 -6.07 2.41
C SER A 28 -3.64 -5.18 1.19
N THR A 29 -4.62 -4.27 1.24
CA THR A 29 -4.86 -3.32 0.14
C THR A 29 -3.71 -2.32 -0.03
N LEU A 30 -3.05 -1.90 1.05
CA LEU A 30 -1.92 -0.99 0.97
C LEU A 30 -0.67 -1.67 0.41
N GLU A 31 -0.37 -2.87 0.89
CA GLU A 31 0.78 -3.66 0.42
C GLU A 31 0.59 -4.05 -1.06
N GLU A 32 -0.64 -4.36 -1.48
CA GLU A 32 -0.97 -4.61 -2.88
C GLU A 32 -0.83 -3.37 -3.75
N LYS A 33 -1.30 -2.20 -3.28
CA LYS A 33 -1.09 -0.91 -3.94
C LYS A 33 0.42 -0.62 -4.10
N MET A 34 1.24 -0.86 -3.07
CA MET A 34 2.69 -0.70 -3.17
C MET A 34 3.35 -1.67 -4.15
N ALA A 35 2.91 -2.92 -4.20
CA ALA A 35 3.39 -3.89 -5.19
C ALA A 35 2.97 -3.50 -6.62
N GLU A 36 1.76 -2.94 -6.79
CA GLU A 36 1.32 -2.34 -8.05
C GLU A 36 2.24 -1.18 -8.48
N PHE A 37 2.61 -0.29 -7.56
CA PHE A 37 3.57 0.79 -7.86
C PHE A 37 4.94 0.28 -8.27
N GLY A 38 5.48 -0.74 -7.58
CA GLY A 38 6.74 -1.37 -7.99
C GLY A 38 6.70 -1.88 -9.43
N ARG A 39 5.57 -2.49 -9.84
CA ARG A 39 5.35 -2.94 -11.22
C ARG A 39 5.25 -1.78 -12.20
N GLN A 40 4.57 -0.70 -11.83
CA GLN A 40 4.45 0.51 -12.65
C GLN A 40 5.79 1.20 -12.88
N VAL A 41 6.64 1.31 -11.85
CA VAL A 41 8.00 1.84 -11.95
C VAL A 41 8.85 0.97 -12.85
N ALA A 42 8.83 -0.36 -12.67
CA ALA A 42 9.57 -1.29 -13.54
C ALA A 42 9.14 -1.17 -15.01
N ALA A 43 7.84 -0.98 -15.27
CA ALA A 43 7.33 -0.74 -16.62
C ALA A 43 7.86 0.56 -17.23
N LEU A 44 7.94 1.64 -16.45
CA LEU A 44 8.54 2.91 -16.89
C LEU A 44 10.05 2.76 -17.14
N GLU A 45 10.77 2.02 -16.29
CA GLU A 45 12.20 1.76 -16.49
C GLU A 45 12.46 0.99 -17.79
N MET A 46 11.65 -0.03 -18.09
CA MET A 46 11.73 -0.72 -19.38
C MET A 46 11.43 0.21 -20.55
N LYS A 47 10.46 1.11 -20.40
CA LYS A 47 10.12 2.09 -21.45
C LYS A 47 11.26 3.09 -21.64
N ALA A 48 11.88 3.56 -20.56
CA ALA A 48 13.06 4.42 -20.60
C ALA A 48 14.25 3.77 -21.31
N ARG A 49 14.48 2.46 -21.09
CA ARG A 49 15.54 1.70 -21.77
C ARG A 49 15.34 1.58 -23.29
N ARG A 50 14.10 1.65 -23.77
CA ARG A 50 13.75 1.56 -25.19
C ARG A 50 13.56 2.93 -25.85
N ALA A 51 13.58 4.01 -25.07
CA ALA A 51 13.31 5.36 -25.56
C ALA A 51 14.60 6.10 -25.95
N SER A 52 14.45 7.11 -26.81
CA SER A 52 15.53 8.05 -27.19
C SER A 52 16.10 8.76 -25.97
N ALA A 53 17.34 9.26 -26.04
CA ALA A 53 18.04 9.86 -24.89
C ALA A 53 17.26 11.00 -24.20
N ASP A 54 16.58 11.85 -24.96
CA ASP A 54 15.74 12.94 -24.44
C ASP A 54 14.50 12.40 -23.69
N THR A 55 13.77 11.48 -24.32
CA THR A 55 12.62 10.81 -23.73
C THR A 55 13.01 9.99 -22.49
N ARG A 56 14.16 9.31 -22.54
CA ARG A 56 14.73 8.55 -21.42
C ARG A 56 14.96 9.46 -20.21
N LYS A 57 15.57 10.64 -20.39
CA LYS A 57 15.72 11.63 -19.31
C LYS A 57 14.38 12.04 -18.70
N GLY A 58 13.37 12.28 -19.54
CA GLY A 58 12.03 12.62 -19.09
C GLY A 58 11.38 11.50 -18.26
N ILE A 59 11.53 10.24 -18.68
CA ILE A 59 11.01 9.08 -17.95
C ILE A 59 11.81 8.85 -16.65
N GLU A 60 13.14 8.99 -16.66
CA GLU A 60 13.98 8.85 -15.46
C GLU A 60 13.62 9.91 -14.41
N ALA A 61 13.39 11.16 -14.81
CA ALA A 61 12.93 12.21 -13.90
C ALA A 61 11.58 11.86 -13.27
N ALA A 62 10.63 11.37 -14.08
CA ALA A 62 9.33 10.91 -13.62
C ALA A 62 9.42 9.72 -12.66
N ILE A 63 10.29 8.74 -12.95
CA ILE A 63 10.54 7.60 -12.07
C ILE A 63 11.07 8.09 -10.71
N LYS A 64 11.99 9.06 -10.72
CA LYS A 64 12.57 9.61 -9.49
C LYS A 64 11.50 10.27 -8.61
N GLU A 65 10.60 11.06 -9.22
CA GLU A 65 9.48 11.68 -8.51
C GLU A 65 8.52 10.63 -7.92
N LEU A 66 8.20 9.60 -8.70
CA LEU A 66 7.37 8.47 -8.25
C LEU A 66 8.04 7.70 -7.09
N GLN A 67 9.35 7.47 -7.15
CA GLN A 67 10.10 6.81 -6.08
C GLN A 67 10.13 7.64 -4.80
N THR A 68 10.30 8.95 -4.89
CA THR A 68 10.23 9.85 -3.72
C THR A 68 8.86 9.75 -3.05
N LYS A 69 7.77 9.87 -3.82
CA LYS A 69 6.40 9.73 -3.29
C LYS A 69 6.15 8.33 -2.71
N ALA A 70 6.57 7.27 -3.38
CA ALA A 70 6.47 5.90 -2.85
C ALA A 70 7.23 5.72 -1.54
N GLY A 71 8.42 6.32 -1.40
CA GLY A 71 9.18 6.35 -0.15
C GLY A 71 8.42 7.01 0.99
N GLN A 72 7.76 8.15 0.74
CA GLN A 72 6.93 8.83 1.74
C GLN A 72 5.75 7.97 2.19
N VAL A 73 5.11 7.26 1.26
CA VAL A 73 4.03 6.32 1.60
C VAL A 73 4.56 5.16 2.43
N GLN A 74 5.74 4.62 2.07
CA GLN A 74 6.38 3.50 2.78
C GLN A 74 6.75 3.89 4.22
N GLU A 75 7.30 5.09 4.41
CA GLU A 75 7.63 5.64 5.73
C GLU A 75 6.38 5.79 6.61
N LYS A 76 5.30 6.39 6.08
CA LYS A 76 4.02 6.46 6.79
C LYS A 76 3.47 5.08 7.14
N LEU A 77 3.64 4.10 6.24
CA LEU A 77 3.25 2.71 6.46
C LEU A 77 4.02 2.07 7.62
N ASP A 78 5.32 2.35 7.71
CA ASP A 78 6.19 1.83 8.76
C ASP A 78 5.87 2.48 10.12
N GLN A 79 5.71 3.81 10.15
CA GLN A 79 5.22 4.56 11.32
C GLN A 79 3.88 4.00 11.82
N MET A 80 2.96 3.68 10.90
CA MET A 80 1.66 3.10 11.21
C MET A 80 1.73 1.63 11.68
N LYS A 81 2.71 0.86 11.19
CA LYS A 81 3.01 -0.47 11.72
C LYS A 81 3.51 -0.38 13.16
N SER A 82 4.32 0.63 13.47
CA SER A 82 4.87 0.90 14.80
C SER A 82 3.82 1.44 15.79
N ALA A 83 2.93 2.35 15.36
CA ALA A 83 1.90 2.97 16.21
C ALA A 83 0.77 2.03 16.67
N GLY A 84 0.67 0.81 16.12
CA GLY A 84 -0.35 -0.16 16.48
C GLY A 84 -1.78 0.28 16.12
N ALA A 85 -2.79 -0.47 16.55
CA ALA A 85 -4.19 -0.34 16.10
C ALA A 85 -4.84 1.04 16.39
N ALA A 86 -4.35 1.79 17.38
CA ALA A 86 -4.90 3.09 17.76
C ALA A 86 -4.59 4.21 16.75
N GLY A 87 -3.50 4.09 15.98
CA GLY A 87 -3.11 5.07 14.95
C GLY A 87 -3.62 4.76 13.54
N TRP A 88 -4.43 3.71 13.34
CA TRP A 88 -4.83 3.26 12.00
C TRP A 88 -5.83 4.18 11.28
N GLY A 89 -6.53 5.08 11.99
CA GLY A 89 -7.56 5.93 11.40
C GLY A 89 -6.99 7.02 10.49
N ASP A 90 -6.39 8.03 11.11
CA ASP A 90 -5.85 9.21 10.43
C ASP A 90 -4.67 8.90 9.51
N ILE A 91 -3.76 8.00 9.92
CA ILE A 91 -2.59 7.67 9.12
C ILE A 91 -3.00 6.91 7.85
N ALA A 92 -4.02 6.04 7.91
CA ALA A 92 -4.52 5.35 6.73
C ALA A 92 -5.14 6.31 5.71
N LEU A 93 -5.85 7.35 6.15
CA LEU A 93 -6.39 8.39 5.25
C LEU A 93 -5.24 9.13 4.55
N GLY A 94 -4.22 9.53 5.31
CA GLY A 94 -3.04 10.21 4.75
C GLY A 94 -2.20 9.35 3.80
N ILE A 95 -2.27 8.01 3.93
CA ILE A 95 -1.65 7.09 2.97
C ILE A 95 -2.52 6.91 1.73
N ASP A 96 -3.84 6.77 1.89
CA ASP A 96 -4.73 6.58 0.73
C ASP A 96 -4.64 7.76 -0.24
N SER A 97 -4.61 9.00 0.28
CA SER A 97 -4.38 10.21 -0.51
C SER A 97 -3.01 10.21 -1.20
N ALA A 98 -1.94 9.86 -0.50
CA ALA A 98 -0.60 9.81 -1.10
C ALA A 98 -0.47 8.74 -2.19
N ILE A 99 -1.20 7.62 -2.06
CA ILE A 99 -1.31 6.60 -3.11
C ILE A 99 -2.11 7.14 -4.31
N ASP A 100 -3.21 7.86 -4.08
CA ASP A 100 -3.98 8.44 -5.17
C ASP A 100 -3.14 9.45 -5.98
N GLU A 101 -2.42 10.33 -5.30
CA GLU A 101 -1.47 11.27 -5.90
C GLU A 101 -0.36 10.56 -6.70
N LEU A 102 0.09 9.39 -6.23
CA LEU A 102 1.10 8.59 -6.92
C LEU A 102 0.51 7.93 -8.19
N LYS A 103 -0.75 7.47 -8.15
CA LYS A 103 -1.49 6.98 -9.33
C LYS A 103 -1.69 8.08 -10.36
N GLU A 104 -2.07 9.28 -9.92
CA GLU A 104 -2.24 10.46 -10.76
C GLU A 104 -0.92 10.85 -11.45
N ALA A 105 0.18 10.91 -10.68
CA ALA A 105 1.51 11.19 -11.23
C ALA A 105 1.90 10.16 -12.30
N TYR A 106 1.68 8.86 -12.03
CA TYR A 106 1.92 7.82 -13.01
C TYR A 106 1.08 8.01 -14.28
N ARG A 107 -0.22 8.30 -14.15
CA ARG A 107 -1.10 8.52 -15.32
C ARG A 107 -0.65 9.70 -16.17
N LYS A 108 -0.20 10.79 -15.55
CA LYS A 108 0.33 11.97 -16.26
C LYS A 108 1.57 11.60 -17.06
N VAL A 109 2.52 10.91 -16.42
CA VAL A 109 3.75 10.42 -17.05
C VAL A 109 3.40 9.45 -18.18
N ALA A 110 2.60 8.43 -17.92
CA ALA A 110 2.21 7.43 -18.90
C ALA A 110 1.48 8.04 -20.11
N SER A 111 0.64 9.06 -19.92
CA SER A 111 -0.03 9.77 -21.02
C SER A 111 0.94 10.59 -21.87
N ARG A 112 1.95 11.17 -21.24
CA ARG A 112 2.98 11.99 -21.90
C ARG A 112 3.95 11.15 -22.75
N PHE A 113 4.00 9.85 -22.50
CA PHE A 113 4.81 8.88 -23.22
C PHE A 113 3.95 7.78 -23.88
N LYS A 114 2.65 8.01 -24.07
CA LYS A 114 1.74 7.05 -24.73
C LYS A 114 1.95 7.02 -26.23
#